data_AF-A0A4Y3PGV8-F1
#
_entry.id   AF-A0A4Y3PGV8-F1
#
_cell.length_a   1.000
_cell.length_b   1.000
_cell.length_c   1.000
_cell.angle_alpha   90.00
_cell.angle_beta   90.00
_cell.angle_gamma   90.00
#
_symmetry.space_group_name_H-M   'P 1'
#
loop_
_entity.id
_entity.type
_entity.pdbx_description
1 polymer ?
#
loop_
_entity_poly.entity_id
_entity_poly.type
_entity_poly.pdbx_seq_one_letter_code
_entity_poly.pdbx_strand_id
1 'polypeptide(L)'
;MNCLSPQELEAYLDDRLAQTDRQKWEQHLDHCPRCQQQLEAYIDCLAQANEPWAETISADLEQKVIQSLSPHPVSILSRTADARAATPARQKKRSMTIMKNVSIAAAALALVVSGGMLVSPTFSSYVNAAFASKPLNNQAPALAVSKTILGQFGDDGIRQAVQNGFTQFPQAQVTDQGITFAVQEVIADPLRIQLAASITDQAGKPLEVFWQDMYQQGAKKPVVTLKDKQGNILQPADLAEAGRWENPNDEWKSQRNMAGQLFLERELKTYFPDASKIPDELVVEFSIQQMDVTKGNWKLSIPVNMQKAKAATRSQAIHKSYTTPQGITFTLQEMTFAPTGIELVIDRSANTDKSASYSYELVDDRGTVIAARDPQMFTARVNQSQNDIRSMSDVPFQSIEGGYRNFHYFQPIDPKTKLSFKLGSVYTEEPTDFRVKIDLGQLEQQPVLAADHEDRFTFKKFVKDPDRAVDVEGYDDGAYKVNPDGTTTKIEGHHIAYDITLGKNTAPLLTAPAYWTITDETGKEHDTDFYTDKSELVNGLAHFAGTMLVKDSEPLPKELIITSTKRMVKHDDAEWQVRILNGK
;
A
#
# COMPACT_ATOMS: atom_id res chain seq x y z
N MET A 1 27.71 12.71 -23.98
CA MET A 1 27.50 12.45 -22.54
C MET A 1 27.02 11.03 -22.38
N ASN A 2 27.34 10.39 -21.24
CA ASN A 2 26.84 9.05 -20.91
C ASN A 2 25.32 9.09 -20.73
N CYS A 3 24.67 7.93 -20.82
CA CYS A 3 23.24 7.83 -20.51
C CYS A 3 22.97 8.32 -19.09
N LEU A 4 21.87 9.05 -18.93
CA LEU A 4 21.42 9.53 -17.64
C LEU A 4 21.04 8.35 -16.74
N SER A 5 21.44 8.41 -15.48
CA SER A 5 20.98 7.48 -14.45
C SER A 5 19.51 7.74 -14.11
N PRO A 6 18.80 6.76 -13.49
CA PRO A 6 17.43 6.96 -13.04
C PRO A 6 17.25 8.19 -12.14
N GLN A 7 18.18 8.40 -11.20
CA GLN A 7 18.17 9.56 -10.29
C GLN A 7 18.34 10.90 -11.03
N GLU A 8 19.10 10.91 -12.13
CA GLU A 8 19.24 12.09 -12.98
C GLU A 8 17.94 12.33 -13.78
N LEU A 9 17.35 11.30 -14.39
CA LEU A 9 16.06 11.43 -15.08
C LEU A 9 14.94 11.94 -14.15
N GLU A 10 14.95 11.51 -12.88
CA GLU A 10 14.04 12.00 -11.83
C GLU A 10 14.27 13.47 -11.49
N ALA A 11 15.54 13.87 -11.30
CA ALA A 11 15.87 15.26 -11.03
C ALA A 11 15.46 16.20 -12.19
N TYR A 12 15.49 15.71 -13.43
CA TYR A 12 15.00 16.42 -14.61
C TYR A 12 13.48 16.61 -14.61
N LEU A 13 12.71 15.55 -14.33
CA LEU A 13 11.25 15.60 -14.30
C LEU A 13 10.70 16.51 -13.20
N ASP A 14 11.38 16.53 -12.04
CA ASP A 14 10.96 17.31 -10.87
C ASP A 14 11.47 18.76 -10.86
N ASP A 15 12.09 19.20 -11.96
CA ASP A 15 12.72 20.54 -12.09
C ASP A 15 13.75 20.84 -10.99
N ARG A 16 14.50 19.81 -10.56
CA ARG A 16 15.52 19.92 -9.50
C ARG A 16 16.92 20.25 -10.04
N LEU A 17 17.05 20.53 -11.34
CA LEU A 17 18.32 20.79 -12.00
C LEU A 17 18.63 22.28 -12.13
N ALA A 18 19.92 22.61 -12.04
CA ALA A 18 20.39 23.91 -12.48
C ALA A 18 20.12 24.09 -14.00
N GLN A 19 19.74 25.30 -14.41
CA GLN A 19 19.32 25.62 -15.78
C GLN A 19 20.34 25.20 -16.86
N THR A 20 21.64 25.25 -16.54
CA THR A 20 22.73 24.85 -17.43
C THR A 20 22.84 23.34 -17.63
N ASP A 21 22.45 22.54 -16.63
CA ASP A 21 22.50 21.08 -16.73
C ASP A 21 21.21 20.54 -17.34
N ARG A 22 20.08 21.20 -17.05
CA ARG A 22 18.81 20.98 -17.74
C ARG A 22 18.94 21.10 -19.27
N GLN A 23 19.55 22.17 -19.78
CA GLN A 23 19.76 22.35 -21.23
C GLN A 23 20.64 21.27 -21.87
N LYS A 24 21.67 20.80 -21.15
CA LYS A 24 22.52 19.70 -21.65
C LYS A 24 21.75 18.39 -21.70
N TRP A 25 20.89 18.15 -20.72
CA TRP A 25 20.11 16.94 -20.62
C TRP A 25 18.95 16.93 -21.61
N GLU A 26 18.29 18.06 -21.84
CA GLU A 26 17.31 18.24 -22.93
C GLU A 26 17.93 17.91 -24.29
N GLN A 27 19.12 18.46 -24.59
CA GLN A 27 19.84 18.13 -25.82
C GLN A 27 20.20 16.64 -25.96
N HIS A 28 20.46 15.96 -24.85
CA HIS A 28 20.76 14.53 -24.85
C HIS A 28 19.52 13.67 -25.00
N LEU A 29 18.46 14.00 -24.28
CA LEU A 29 17.15 13.34 -24.39
C LEU A 29 16.57 13.47 -25.79
N ASP A 30 16.87 14.54 -26.53
CA ASP A 30 16.48 14.68 -27.93
C ASP A 30 17.15 13.66 -28.88
N HIS A 31 18.34 13.16 -28.53
CA HIS A 31 19.19 12.37 -29.45
C HIS A 31 19.59 10.99 -28.92
N CYS A 32 19.14 10.59 -27.73
CA CYS A 32 19.50 9.32 -27.09
C CYS A 32 18.26 8.40 -26.93
N PRO A 33 18.08 7.40 -27.82
CA PRO A 33 16.92 6.50 -27.78
C PRO A 33 16.79 5.73 -26.46
N ARG A 34 17.93 5.35 -25.84
CA ARG A 34 17.94 4.63 -24.56
C ARG A 34 17.38 5.47 -23.41
N CYS A 35 17.78 6.73 -23.31
CA CYS A 35 17.27 7.63 -22.28
C CYS A 35 15.83 8.07 -22.56
N GLN A 36 15.42 8.17 -23.82
CA GLN A 36 14.01 8.39 -24.20
C GLN A 36 13.13 7.23 -23.71
N GLN A 37 13.54 5.99 -23.97
CA GLN A 37 12.79 4.80 -23.56
C GLN A 37 12.74 4.63 -22.04
N GLN A 38 13.82 4.97 -21.33
CA GLN A 38 13.83 4.98 -19.86
C GLN A 38 12.90 6.06 -19.29
N LEU A 39 12.88 7.24 -19.90
CA LEU A 39 11.99 8.33 -19.49
C LEU A 39 10.51 7.97 -19.74
N GLU A 40 10.21 7.34 -20.88
CA GLU A 40 8.87 6.86 -21.22
C GLU A 40 8.40 5.77 -20.24
N ALA A 41 9.24 4.76 -19.96
CA ALA A 41 8.94 3.72 -18.97
C ALA A 41 8.73 4.29 -17.55
N TYR A 42 9.48 5.34 -17.20
CA TYR A 42 9.31 6.02 -15.91
C TYR A 42 8.01 6.82 -15.83
N ILE A 43 7.64 7.54 -16.90
CA ILE A 43 6.35 8.25 -17.00
C ILE A 43 5.18 7.26 -16.95
N ASP A 44 5.29 6.12 -17.64
CA ASP A 44 4.27 5.06 -17.63
C ASP A 44 4.11 4.44 -16.23
N CYS A 45 5.20 4.29 -15.48
CA CYS A 45 5.18 3.86 -14.08
C CYS A 45 4.48 4.90 -13.19
N LEU A 46 4.76 6.19 -13.37
CA LEU A 46 4.09 7.27 -12.65
C LEU A 46 2.61 7.39 -13.00
N ALA A 47 2.23 7.12 -14.25
CA ALA A 47 0.84 7.07 -14.68
C ALA A 47 0.10 5.90 -14.02
N GLN A 48 0.73 4.72 -13.94
CA GLN A 48 0.18 3.53 -13.26
C GLN A 48 0.07 3.73 -11.74
N ALA A 49 0.97 4.53 -11.13
CA ALA A 49 0.89 4.90 -9.72
C ALA A 49 -0.21 5.92 -9.39
N ASN A 50 -0.78 6.61 -10.39
CA ASN A 50 -1.75 7.71 -10.25
C ASN A 50 -3.13 7.44 -10.89
N GLU A 51 -3.48 6.19 -11.17
CA GLU A 51 -4.84 5.80 -11.66
C GLU A 51 -5.86 5.84 -10.51
N PRO A 52 -6.28 7.04 -10.08
CA PRO A 52 -7.72 7.31 -10.18
C PRO A 52 -8.06 8.69 -10.79
N TRP A 53 -7.11 9.44 -11.36
CA TRP A 53 -7.38 10.82 -11.80
C TRP A 53 -7.84 10.89 -13.26
N ALA A 54 -9.00 10.28 -13.53
CA ALA A 54 -9.77 10.55 -14.74
C ALA A 54 -11.19 11.02 -14.39
N GLU A 55 -11.31 11.96 -13.44
CA GLU A 55 -12.47 12.86 -13.46
C GLU A 55 -12.21 13.99 -14.47
N THR A 56 -13.20 14.20 -15.31
CA THR A 56 -13.16 14.91 -16.59
C THR A 56 -12.67 16.35 -16.42
N ILE A 57 -11.42 16.63 -16.77
CA ILE A 57 -10.97 17.99 -17.03
C ILE A 57 -11.86 18.51 -18.17
N SER A 58 -12.62 19.58 -17.94
CA SER A 58 -13.44 20.15 -19.02
C SER A 58 -12.53 20.49 -20.20
N ALA A 59 -12.97 20.20 -21.43
CA ALA A 59 -12.19 20.49 -22.64
C ALA A 59 -11.74 21.97 -22.75
N ASP A 60 -12.47 22.88 -22.09
CA ASP A 60 -12.14 24.32 -22.01
C ASP A 60 -10.92 24.59 -21.10
N LEU A 61 -10.75 23.83 -20.02
CA LEU A 61 -9.61 23.92 -19.11
C LEU A 61 -8.36 23.32 -19.77
N GLU A 62 -8.49 22.20 -20.48
CA GLU A 62 -7.40 21.64 -21.29
C GLU A 62 -6.91 22.65 -22.34
N GLN A 63 -7.82 23.26 -23.10
CA GLN A 63 -7.42 24.26 -24.11
C GLN A 63 -6.75 25.49 -23.49
N LYS A 64 -7.23 25.97 -22.35
CA LYS A 64 -6.60 27.11 -21.65
C LYS A 64 -5.21 26.76 -21.14
N VAL A 65 -5.02 25.56 -20.59
CA VAL A 65 -3.72 25.08 -20.13
C VAL A 65 -2.76 24.94 -21.32
N ILE A 66 -3.18 24.25 -22.39
CA ILE A 66 -2.37 24.05 -23.60
C ILE A 66 -1.97 25.39 -24.25
N GLN A 67 -2.88 26.37 -24.30
CA GLN A 67 -2.58 27.70 -24.85
C GLN A 67 -1.69 28.56 -23.94
N SER A 68 -1.64 28.25 -22.64
CA SER A 68 -0.82 28.95 -21.66
C SER A 68 0.60 28.38 -21.49
N LEU A 69 0.85 27.18 -22.04
CA LEU A 69 2.18 26.59 -22.09
C LEU A 69 3.00 27.26 -23.19
N SER A 70 4.17 27.78 -22.83
CA SER A 70 5.15 28.26 -23.83
C SER A 70 5.64 27.09 -24.67
N PRO A 71 5.93 27.27 -25.98
CA PRO A 71 6.42 26.17 -26.82
C PRO A 71 7.81 25.74 -26.34
N HIS A 72 7.86 24.73 -25.47
CA HIS A 72 9.08 24.02 -25.15
C HIS A 72 9.29 22.92 -26.21
N PRO A 73 10.51 22.79 -26.75
CA PRO A 73 10.80 21.80 -27.77
C PRO A 73 10.96 20.45 -27.08
N VAL A 74 9.86 19.75 -26.83
CA VAL A 74 9.88 18.31 -26.63
C VAL A 74 8.92 17.73 -27.64
N SER A 75 9.43 17.35 -28.80
CA SER A 75 8.66 16.78 -29.94
C SER A 75 8.00 15.43 -29.63
N ILE A 76 8.03 14.98 -28.37
CA ILE A 76 7.49 13.71 -27.89
C ILE A 76 6.05 13.90 -27.35
N LEU A 77 5.67 15.10 -26.89
CA LEU A 77 4.30 15.37 -26.41
C LEU A 77 3.30 15.63 -27.53
N SER A 78 3.74 15.77 -28.78
CA SER A 78 2.87 16.14 -29.91
C SER A 78 2.30 14.95 -30.69
N ARG A 79 2.69 13.70 -30.40
CA ARG A 79 2.35 12.56 -31.29
C ARG A 79 1.02 11.87 -30.99
N THR A 80 0.35 12.18 -29.87
CA THR A 80 -0.94 11.58 -29.51
C THR A 80 -2.16 12.45 -29.85
N ALA A 81 -1.98 13.74 -30.15
CA ALA A 81 -3.08 14.65 -30.51
C ALA A 81 -3.48 14.56 -32.01
N ASP A 82 -2.57 14.15 -32.90
CA ASP A 82 -2.79 14.22 -34.35
C ASP A 82 -3.52 13.01 -34.97
N ALA A 83 -3.86 11.98 -34.19
CA ALA A 83 -4.57 10.80 -34.72
C ALA A 83 -6.11 10.94 -34.75
N ARG A 84 -6.70 12.04 -34.27
CA ARG A 84 -8.17 12.21 -34.20
C ARG A 84 -8.74 13.47 -34.87
N ALA A 85 -7.94 14.27 -35.57
CA ALA A 85 -8.44 15.48 -36.23
C ALA A 85 -7.83 15.71 -37.61
N ALA A 86 -8.39 15.04 -38.63
CA ALA A 86 -8.41 15.54 -40.00
C ALA A 86 -9.86 15.38 -40.48
N THR A 87 -10.66 16.42 -40.69
CA THR A 87 -10.43 17.62 -41.51
C THR A 87 -11.50 18.66 -41.11
N PRO A 88 -11.30 19.99 -41.26
CA PRO A 88 -11.70 20.61 -42.53
C PRO A 88 -10.89 21.86 -42.96
N ALA A 89 -11.32 22.39 -44.10
CA ALA A 89 -10.71 23.36 -44.98
C ALA A 89 -10.53 24.80 -44.45
N ARG A 90 -9.33 25.35 -44.73
CA ARG A 90 -9.00 26.60 -45.47
C ARG A 90 -9.83 27.90 -45.25
N GLN A 91 -9.03 28.97 -45.09
CA GLN A 91 -9.25 30.44 -45.31
C GLN A 91 -9.72 31.26 -44.08
N LYS A 92 -9.25 32.49 -43.80
CA LYS A 92 -8.16 33.38 -44.28
C LYS A 92 -7.99 34.55 -43.28
N LYS A 93 -6.73 34.95 -43.03
CA LYS A 93 -6.13 36.30 -42.79
C LYS A 93 -6.94 37.49 -42.21
N ARG A 94 -6.35 38.13 -41.17
CA ARG A 94 -5.95 39.57 -41.03
C ARG A 94 -5.56 39.81 -39.54
N SER A 95 -4.31 40.01 -39.13
CA SER A 95 -3.37 41.16 -39.25
C SER A 95 -3.72 42.44 -38.46
N MET A 96 -2.78 42.80 -37.59
CA MET A 96 -2.38 44.13 -37.07
C MET A 96 -3.05 44.70 -35.80
N THR A 97 -2.26 44.64 -34.71
CA THR A 97 -1.69 45.78 -33.96
C THR A 97 -2.58 47.01 -33.74
N ILE A 98 -2.85 47.35 -32.47
CA ILE A 98 -2.54 48.66 -31.84
C ILE A 98 -2.67 48.52 -30.31
N MET A 99 -1.56 48.84 -29.66
CA MET A 99 -1.35 49.03 -28.23
C MET A 99 -2.00 50.35 -27.79
N LYS A 100 -2.77 50.36 -26.69
CA LYS A 100 -2.49 51.17 -25.48
C LYS A 100 -3.69 51.28 -24.54
N ASN A 101 -3.36 50.99 -23.27
CA ASN A 101 -3.90 51.51 -22.02
C ASN A 101 -4.98 50.69 -21.30
N VAL A 102 -4.81 50.72 -19.97
CA VAL A 102 -5.58 50.10 -18.89
C VAL A 102 -5.14 48.65 -18.59
N SER A 103 -4.53 48.28 -17.45
CA SER A 103 -3.77 48.95 -16.38
C SER A 103 -3.54 47.90 -15.29
N ILE A 104 -2.29 47.68 -14.89
CA ILE A 104 -1.82 47.45 -13.51
C ILE A 104 -2.55 46.39 -12.67
N ALA A 105 -1.91 45.22 -12.48
CA ALA A 105 -1.53 44.69 -11.16
C ALA A 105 -0.78 43.35 -11.30
N ALA A 106 0.52 43.40 -11.63
CA ALA A 106 1.43 42.28 -11.47
C ALA A 106 2.86 42.83 -11.30
N ALA A 107 3.31 42.91 -10.04
CA ALA A 107 4.72 42.95 -9.59
C ALA A 107 4.79 43.60 -8.19
N ALA A 108 4.40 42.88 -7.15
CA ALA A 108 4.84 43.15 -5.78
C ALA A 108 4.51 41.93 -4.91
N LEU A 109 5.36 40.90 -4.94
CA LEU A 109 5.65 39.95 -3.85
C LEU A 109 6.67 38.89 -4.32
N ALA A 110 7.75 39.32 -4.97
CA ALA A 110 8.82 38.41 -5.41
C ALA A 110 10.23 38.79 -4.92
N LEU A 111 10.41 39.88 -4.16
CA LEU A 111 11.76 40.30 -3.74
C LEU A 111 11.81 40.96 -2.35
N VAL A 112 11.27 40.31 -1.29
CA VAL A 112 11.74 40.48 0.11
C VAL A 112 11.39 39.21 0.94
N VAL A 113 12.10 38.10 0.73
CA VAL A 113 12.16 37.01 1.75
C VAL A 113 13.60 36.47 1.93
N SER A 114 14.56 36.93 1.14
CA SER A 114 15.97 36.60 1.31
C SER A 114 16.70 37.75 2.03
N GLY A 115 16.82 37.66 3.37
CA GLY A 115 17.80 38.47 4.12
C GLY A 115 17.35 39.22 5.37
N GLY A 116 16.36 38.74 6.14
CA GLY A 116 15.90 39.46 7.36
C GLY A 116 15.38 38.61 8.53
N MET A 117 15.73 37.32 8.63
CA MET A 117 15.32 36.45 9.75
C MET A 117 16.27 36.45 10.95
N LEU A 118 17.15 37.43 11.05
CA LEU A 118 17.95 37.63 12.26
C LEU A 118 17.59 38.99 12.85
N VAL A 119 17.25 38.97 14.15
CA VAL A 119 17.01 40.08 15.09
C VAL A 119 15.71 40.90 15.00
N SER A 120 14.61 40.38 15.57
CA SER A 120 13.75 41.20 16.47
C SER A 120 12.73 40.38 17.31
N PRO A 121 12.76 40.46 18.66
CA PRO A 121 11.79 39.84 19.57
C PRO A 121 10.34 40.36 19.48
N THR A 122 10.05 41.44 18.75
CA THR A 122 8.70 42.07 18.75
C THR A 122 7.69 41.41 17.81
N PHE A 123 8.08 40.46 16.95
CA PHE A 123 7.11 39.67 16.18
C PHE A 123 6.53 38.50 16.99
N SER A 124 7.29 37.98 17.97
CA SER A 124 6.82 36.94 18.91
C SER A 124 5.63 37.42 19.76
N SER A 125 5.57 38.71 20.10
CA SER A 125 4.43 39.26 20.84
C SER A 125 3.19 39.48 19.97
N TYR A 126 3.35 39.73 18.67
CA TYR A 126 2.21 39.87 17.74
C TYR A 126 1.58 38.52 17.39
N VAL A 127 2.40 37.48 17.24
CA VAL A 127 1.91 36.10 17.01
C VAL A 127 1.29 35.54 18.29
N ASN A 128 1.86 35.78 19.48
CA ASN A 128 1.23 35.36 20.73
C ASN A 128 -0.06 36.12 21.08
N ALA A 129 -0.20 37.39 20.67
CA ALA A 129 -1.43 38.16 20.88
C ALA A 129 -2.59 37.78 19.95
N ALA A 130 -2.30 37.22 18.76
CA ALA A 130 -3.33 36.76 17.82
C ALA A 130 -3.91 35.37 18.16
N PHE A 131 -3.20 34.56 18.97
CA PHE A 131 -3.61 33.19 19.32
C PHE A 131 -3.94 32.99 20.81
N ALA A 132 -3.77 34.02 21.65
CA ALA A 132 -4.11 33.97 23.07
C ALA A 132 -5.38 34.78 23.40
N SER A 133 -6.51 34.43 22.81
CA SER A 133 -7.82 34.64 23.48
C SER A 133 -8.88 33.67 22.91
N LYS A 134 -9.38 32.82 23.81
CA LYS A 134 -10.39 31.75 23.66
C LYS A 134 -11.72 32.21 23.01
N PRO A 135 -12.74 31.33 22.90
CA PRO A 135 -12.87 30.05 22.20
C PRO A 135 -14.10 30.07 21.25
N LEU A 136 -14.45 28.91 20.66
CA LEU A 136 -15.71 28.56 19.98
C LEU A 136 -15.90 29.02 18.52
N ASN A 137 -16.07 28.00 17.68
CA ASN A 137 -16.82 27.96 16.43
C ASN A 137 -16.25 28.76 15.24
N ASN A 138 -15.70 28.04 14.26
CA ASN A 138 -16.27 27.95 12.91
C ASN A 138 -15.31 27.21 11.97
N GLN A 139 -15.91 26.54 10.99
CA GLN A 139 -15.29 25.74 9.93
C GLN A 139 -14.02 26.39 9.37
N ALA A 140 -12.93 25.62 9.32
CA ALA A 140 -11.73 26.02 8.61
C ALA A 140 -12.04 26.11 7.10
N PRO A 141 -11.57 27.15 6.39
CA PRO A 141 -11.77 27.25 4.96
C PRO A 141 -11.06 26.09 4.23
N ALA A 142 -11.79 25.44 3.32
CA ALA A 142 -11.41 24.22 2.59
C ALA A 142 -10.07 24.29 1.80
N LEU A 143 -9.43 25.46 1.71
CA LEU A 143 -8.16 25.69 1.00
C LEU A 143 -6.89 25.49 1.86
N ALA A 144 -7.00 25.43 3.20
CA ALA A 144 -5.83 25.19 4.07
C ALA A 144 -5.51 23.70 4.28
N VAL A 145 -6.41 22.83 3.83
CA VAL A 145 -6.47 21.40 4.13
C VAL A 145 -5.47 20.56 3.32
N SER A 146 -5.06 21.03 2.14
CA SER A 146 -4.14 20.34 1.22
C SER A 146 -2.64 20.49 1.58
N LYS A 147 -2.31 21.12 2.72
CA LYS A 147 -0.91 21.38 3.13
C LYS A 147 -0.47 20.68 4.41
N THR A 148 -1.33 19.87 5.04
CA THR A 148 -0.92 19.11 6.22
C THR A 148 -0.04 17.92 5.81
N ILE A 149 0.85 17.51 6.69
CA ILE A 149 1.78 16.40 6.46
C ILE A 149 1.01 15.10 6.29
N LEU A 150 0.04 14.85 7.16
CA LEU A 150 -0.84 13.67 7.08
C LEU A 150 -1.77 13.73 5.87
N GLY A 151 -2.09 14.90 5.32
CA GLY A 151 -2.89 15.01 4.10
C GLY A 151 -2.14 14.56 2.84
N GLN A 152 -0.81 14.52 2.92
CA GLN A 152 0.08 13.98 1.87
C GLN A 152 0.43 12.51 2.11
N PHE A 153 -0.01 11.93 3.23
CA PHE A 153 0.10 10.50 3.46
C PHE A 153 -0.76 9.75 2.42
N GLY A 154 -0.23 8.68 1.83
CA GLY A 154 -0.88 7.91 0.77
C GLY A 154 -2.11 7.10 1.20
N ASP A 155 -2.78 7.49 2.28
CA ASP A 155 -3.97 6.87 2.83
C ASP A 155 -5.16 7.83 2.73
N ASP A 156 -6.17 7.44 1.97
CA ASP A 156 -7.30 8.32 1.66
C ASP A 156 -8.21 8.57 2.86
N GLY A 157 -8.33 7.62 3.78
CA GLY A 157 -9.06 7.78 5.02
C GLY A 157 -8.41 8.80 5.94
N ILE A 158 -7.07 8.79 6.04
CA ILE A 158 -6.32 9.84 6.75
C ILE A 158 -6.53 11.19 6.05
N ARG A 159 -6.41 11.24 4.72
CA ARG A 159 -6.62 12.47 3.93
C ARG A 159 -8.02 13.06 4.14
N GLN A 160 -9.06 12.23 4.15
CA GLN A 160 -10.43 12.66 4.40
C GLN A 160 -10.62 13.13 5.85
N ALA A 161 -10.00 12.46 6.83
CA ALA A 161 -10.03 12.89 8.22
C ALA A 161 -9.35 14.26 8.41
N VAL A 162 -8.24 14.53 7.71
CA VAL A 162 -7.62 15.86 7.63
C VAL A 162 -8.64 16.88 7.09
N GLN A 163 -9.31 16.55 5.97
CA GLN A 163 -10.29 17.45 5.36
C GLN A 163 -11.47 17.80 6.26
N ASN A 164 -11.86 16.88 7.12
CA ASN A 164 -12.92 17.07 8.12
C ASN A 164 -12.41 17.68 9.44
N GLY A 165 -11.13 18.07 9.49
CA GLY A 165 -10.50 18.77 10.61
C GLY A 165 -10.28 17.89 11.83
N PHE A 166 -10.03 16.59 11.67
CA PHE A 166 -9.69 15.69 12.77
C PHE A 166 -8.21 15.75 13.17
N THR A 167 -7.38 16.47 12.42
CA THR A 167 -5.96 16.67 12.71
C THR A 167 -5.76 17.47 14.00
N GLN A 168 -4.83 16.99 14.83
CA GLN A 168 -4.33 17.64 16.03
C GLN A 168 -2.86 18.04 15.81
N PHE A 169 -2.47 19.17 16.37
CA PHE A 169 -1.11 19.71 16.26
C PHE A 169 -0.51 19.83 17.65
N PRO A 170 0.08 18.74 18.21
CA PRO A 170 0.57 18.75 19.59
C PRO A 170 1.77 19.70 19.80
N GLN A 171 2.45 20.11 18.72
CA GLN A 171 3.66 20.96 18.76
C GLN A 171 4.72 20.42 19.73
N ALA A 172 4.82 19.09 19.81
CA ALA A 172 5.64 18.42 20.79
C ALA A 172 7.00 18.06 20.16
N GLN A 173 8.09 18.49 20.78
CA GLN A 173 9.43 18.19 20.34
C GLN A 173 10.39 18.01 21.52
N VAL A 174 11.46 17.26 21.29
CA VAL A 174 12.56 17.08 22.23
C VAL A 174 13.87 17.11 21.48
N THR A 175 14.87 17.81 22.04
CA THR A 175 16.20 17.92 21.46
C THR A 175 17.22 17.38 22.45
N ASP A 176 18.08 16.49 21.97
CA ASP A 176 19.26 16.01 22.69
C ASP A 176 20.38 15.73 21.68
N GLN A 177 21.63 15.92 22.09
CA GLN A 177 22.81 15.75 21.24
C GLN A 177 22.74 16.49 19.90
N GLY A 178 22.02 17.62 19.85
CA GLY A 178 21.83 18.38 18.62
C GLY A 178 20.85 17.78 17.61
N ILE A 179 20.18 16.68 17.96
CA ILE A 179 19.12 16.09 17.14
C ILE A 179 17.79 16.43 17.78
N THR A 180 16.84 16.89 16.98
CA THR A 180 15.47 17.19 17.41
C THR A 180 14.51 16.15 16.84
N PHE A 181 13.74 15.51 17.70
CA PHE A 181 12.59 14.70 17.34
C PHE A 181 11.32 15.48 17.63
N ALA A 182 10.45 15.61 16.64
CA ALA A 182 9.20 16.35 16.75
C ALA A 182 8.04 15.53 16.21
N VAL A 183 6.91 15.54 16.91
CA VAL A 183 5.62 15.05 16.41
C VAL A 183 4.78 16.26 16.04
N GLN A 184 4.49 16.38 14.76
CA GLN A 184 3.91 17.58 14.17
C GLN A 184 2.39 17.47 14.06
N GLU A 185 1.90 16.30 13.67
CA GLU A 185 0.48 16.05 13.45
C GLU A 185 0.06 14.70 14.02
N VAL A 186 -1.16 14.66 14.52
CA VAL A 186 -1.82 13.45 15.04
C VAL A 186 -3.23 13.38 14.50
N ILE A 187 -3.61 12.22 13.98
CA ILE A 187 -5.00 11.84 13.76
C ILE A 187 -5.25 10.58 14.57
N ALA A 188 -6.37 10.54 15.28
CA ALA A 188 -6.75 9.36 16.03
C ALA A 188 -8.27 9.23 16.07
N ASP A 189 -8.73 8.00 15.95
CA ASP A 189 -10.11 7.59 16.12
C ASP A 189 -10.17 6.20 16.76
N PRO A 190 -11.36 5.62 16.99
CA PRO A 190 -11.47 4.29 17.58
C PRO A 190 -10.79 3.14 16.81
N LEU A 191 -10.41 3.33 15.54
CA LEU A 191 -9.76 2.30 14.74
C LEU A 191 -8.24 2.37 14.87
N ARG A 192 -7.66 3.57 14.78
CA ARG A 192 -6.20 3.76 14.74
C ARG A 192 -5.73 5.13 15.21
N ILE A 193 -4.44 5.18 15.55
CA ILE A 193 -3.65 6.39 15.76
C ILE A 193 -2.64 6.51 14.61
N GLN A 194 -2.63 7.65 13.94
CA GLN A 194 -1.67 8.03 12.91
C GLN A 194 -0.90 9.28 13.32
N LEU A 195 0.43 9.21 13.28
CA LEU A 195 1.33 10.30 13.64
C LEU A 195 2.18 10.69 12.44
N ALA A 196 2.46 11.99 12.31
CA ALA A 196 3.53 12.52 11.47
C ALA A 196 4.62 13.14 12.36
N ALA A 197 5.85 12.69 12.15
CA ALA A 197 7.02 13.09 12.91
C ALA A 197 8.19 13.48 11.99
N SER A 198 9.15 14.20 12.55
CA SER A 198 10.37 14.62 11.87
C SER A 198 11.58 14.46 12.80
N ILE A 199 12.72 14.11 12.21
CA ILE A 199 14.01 14.08 12.89
C ILE A 199 14.92 15.08 12.16
N THR A 200 15.44 16.07 12.87
CA THR A 200 16.29 17.12 12.28
C THR A 200 17.56 17.34 13.08
N ASP A 201 18.60 17.87 12.43
CA ASP A 201 19.83 18.30 13.08
C ASP A 201 19.69 19.69 13.74
N GLN A 202 20.82 20.23 14.25
CA GLN A 202 20.90 21.55 14.89
C GLN A 202 20.57 22.71 13.94
N ALA A 203 20.78 22.52 12.63
CA ALA A 203 20.46 23.49 11.61
C ALA A 203 19.00 23.37 11.12
N GLY A 204 18.23 22.41 11.65
CA GLY A 204 16.86 22.11 11.22
C GLY A 204 16.81 21.32 9.92
N LYS A 205 17.93 20.76 9.44
CA LYS A 205 17.97 19.91 8.25
C LYS A 205 17.40 18.53 8.61
N PRO A 206 16.50 17.95 7.79
CA PRO A 206 16.04 16.58 7.99
C PRO A 206 17.20 15.58 8.01
N LEU A 207 17.16 14.65 8.95
CA LEU A 207 18.11 13.53 9.04
C LEU A 207 17.54 12.26 8.41
N GLU A 208 18.41 11.53 7.72
CA GLU A 208 18.14 10.23 7.12
C GLU A 208 18.28 9.10 8.15
N VAL A 209 17.55 9.21 9.26
CA VAL A 209 17.47 8.13 10.27
C VAL A 209 16.28 7.23 9.92
N PHE A 210 16.53 6.06 9.35
CA PHE A 210 15.48 5.08 9.13
C PHE A 210 15.11 4.42 10.46
N TRP A 211 13.83 4.58 10.84
CA TRP A 211 13.30 3.95 12.05
C TRP A 211 13.48 2.42 11.99
N GLN A 212 13.42 1.83 10.79
CA GLN A 212 13.65 0.41 10.51
C GLN A 212 15.11 0.00 10.69
N ASP A 213 16.07 0.84 10.28
CA ASP A 213 17.52 0.56 10.44
C ASP A 213 17.92 0.52 11.92
N MET A 214 17.22 1.28 12.77
CA MET A 214 17.38 1.22 14.22
C MET A 214 17.01 -0.16 14.80
N TYR A 215 16.15 -0.94 14.13
CA TYR A 215 15.85 -2.32 14.52
C TYR A 215 16.84 -3.34 13.95
N GLN A 216 17.42 -3.09 12.77
CA GLN A 216 18.26 -4.05 12.08
C GLN A 216 19.73 -4.05 12.55
N GLN A 217 20.27 -2.93 13.05
CA GLN A 217 21.70 -2.80 13.37
C GLN A 217 22.09 -3.12 14.82
N GLY A 218 21.25 -3.83 15.59
CA GLY A 218 21.53 -4.10 17.02
C GLY A 218 21.56 -2.85 17.91
N ALA A 219 21.06 -1.71 17.40
CA ALA A 219 20.77 -0.54 18.21
C ALA A 219 19.61 -0.85 19.17
N LYS A 220 19.55 -0.14 20.31
CA LYS A 220 18.41 -0.29 21.23
C LYS A 220 17.15 0.20 20.52
N LYS A 221 16.17 -0.71 20.36
CA LYS A 221 14.87 -0.42 19.74
C LYS A 221 14.26 0.84 20.37
N PRO A 222 13.77 1.81 19.58
CA PRO A 222 13.01 2.92 20.12
C PRO A 222 11.75 2.37 20.77
N VAL A 223 11.50 2.73 22.03
CA VAL A 223 10.33 2.24 22.76
C VAL A 223 9.20 3.26 22.58
N VAL A 224 8.14 2.86 21.86
CA VAL A 224 6.94 3.69 21.64
C VAL A 224 5.78 3.09 22.41
N THR A 225 5.47 3.65 23.57
CA THR A 225 4.50 3.06 24.51
C THR A 225 3.15 3.76 24.44
N LEU A 226 2.06 3.00 24.35
CA LEU A 226 0.72 3.53 24.53
C LEU A 226 0.33 3.49 26.00
N LYS A 227 -0.16 4.62 26.53
CA LYS A 227 -0.53 4.79 27.93
C LYS A 227 -1.93 5.38 28.08
N ASP A 228 -2.56 5.10 29.21
CA ASP A 228 -3.74 5.84 29.64
C ASP A 228 -3.39 7.25 30.15
N LYS A 229 -4.41 8.04 30.46
CA LYS A 229 -4.26 9.41 30.98
C LYS A 229 -3.57 9.48 32.35
N GLN A 230 -3.60 8.39 33.12
CA GLN A 230 -2.94 8.27 34.42
C GLN A 230 -1.46 7.88 34.28
N GLY A 231 -1.01 7.55 33.07
CA GLY A 231 0.36 7.16 32.76
C GLY A 231 0.63 5.66 32.88
N ASN A 232 -0.41 4.84 33.08
CA ASN A 232 -0.27 3.38 33.08
C ASN A 232 -0.08 2.90 31.63
N ILE A 233 0.85 1.95 31.47
CA ILE A 233 1.13 1.33 30.17
C ILE A 233 -0.03 0.42 29.81
N LEU A 234 -0.61 0.62 28.63
CA LEU A 234 -1.62 -0.27 28.09
C LEU A 234 -1.00 -1.59 27.66
N GLN A 235 -1.69 -2.67 27.98
CA GLN A 235 -1.36 -4.03 27.56
C GLN A 235 -2.41 -4.49 26.55
N PRO A 236 -2.04 -5.32 25.55
CA PRO A 236 -2.99 -6.00 24.70
C PRO A 236 -4.01 -6.79 25.50
N ALA A 237 -5.24 -6.89 24.98
CA ALA A 237 -6.31 -7.61 25.63
C ALA A 237 -6.14 -9.13 25.58
N ASP A 238 -5.48 -9.68 24.54
CA ASP A 238 -5.15 -11.10 24.44
C ASP A 238 -3.64 -11.33 24.59
N LEU A 239 -3.23 -11.78 25.79
CA LEU A 239 -1.85 -12.08 26.11
C LEU A 239 -1.36 -13.42 25.53
N ALA A 240 -2.25 -14.29 25.04
CA ALA A 240 -1.84 -15.55 24.42
C ALA A 240 -1.12 -15.33 23.07
N GLU A 241 -1.47 -14.25 22.36
CA GLU A 241 -0.71 -13.77 21.20
C GLU A 241 0.51 -12.92 21.61
N ALA A 242 0.51 -12.32 22.81
CA ALA A 242 1.67 -11.62 23.37
C ALA A 242 2.91 -12.51 23.58
N GLY A 243 2.75 -13.84 23.60
CA GLY A 243 3.87 -14.78 23.59
C GLY A 243 4.72 -14.75 22.31
N ARG A 244 4.26 -14.11 21.23
CA ARG A 244 5.04 -13.85 20.01
C ARG A 244 5.86 -12.55 20.05
N TRP A 245 5.59 -11.67 21.01
CA TRP A 245 6.10 -10.30 21.02
C TRP A 245 6.98 -10.03 22.25
N GLU A 246 8.24 -9.64 22.05
CA GLU A 246 9.15 -9.27 23.16
C GLU A 246 8.63 -8.05 23.95
N ASN A 247 7.91 -7.14 23.29
CA ASN A 247 7.20 -6.03 23.89
C ASN A 247 5.94 -5.71 23.04
N PRO A 248 4.73 -5.77 23.61
CA PRO A 248 3.50 -5.56 22.86
C PRO A 248 3.33 -4.15 22.28
N ASN A 249 4.18 -3.20 22.66
CA ASN A 249 4.20 -1.84 22.13
C ASN A 249 5.25 -1.63 21.01
N ASP A 250 5.99 -2.67 20.60
CA ASP A 250 7.07 -2.51 19.60
C ASP A 250 6.58 -2.36 18.15
N GLU A 251 5.37 -2.80 17.82
CA GLU A 251 4.86 -2.88 16.45
C GLU A 251 4.12 -1.62 15.97
N TRP A 252 4.79 -0.48 15.97
CA TRP A 252 4.28 0.67 15.21
C TRP A 252 4.65 0.49 13.74
N LYS A 253 3.64 0.42 12.87
CA LYS A 253 3.88 0.42 11.43
C LYS A 253 4.48 1.76 11.07
N SER A 254 5.62 1.75 10.37
CA SER A 254 6.35 2.96 10.05
C SER A 254 6.58 3.09 8.54
N GLN A 255 6.36 4.28 8.03
CA GLN A 255 6.65 4.67 6.65
C GLN A 255 7.37 6.01 6.64
N ARG A 256 8.12 6.29 5.58
CA ARG A 256 8.80 7.56 5.40
C ARG A 256 8.47 8.09 4.01
N ASN A 257 8.30 9.40 3.87
CA ASN A 257 8.23 10.03 2.55
C ASN A 257 9.60 10.60 2.11
N MET A 258 9.68 11.00 0.85
CA MET A 258 10.91 11.56 0.26
C MET A 258 11.37 12.87 0.92
N ALA A 259 10.49 13.56 1.65
CA ALA A 259 10.84 14.77 2.43
C ALA A 259 11.47 14.44 3.81
N GLY A 260 11.65 13.16 4.13
CA GLY A 260 12.23 12.71 5.40
C GLY A 260 11.26 12.72 6.58
N GLN A 261 9.95 12.90 6.33
CA GLN A 261 8.93 12.79 7.37
C GLN A 261 8.63 11.33 7.67
N LEU A 262 8.44 11.04 8.94
CA LEU A 262 8.13 9.72 9.49
C LEU A 262 6.64 9.64 9.79
N PHE A 263 5.99 8.61 9.25
CA PHE A 263 4.60 8.27 9.52
C PHE A 263 4.56 7.03 10.40
N LEU A 264 3.87 7.11 11.53
CA LEU A 264 3.72 6.01 12.48
C LEU A 264 2.24 5.69 12.66
N GLU A 265 1.87 4.43 12.48
CA GLU A 265 0.51 3.94 12.63
C GLU A 265 0.42 2.88 13.72
N ARG A 266 -0.64 2.96 14.51
CA ARG A 266 -1.03 1.95 15.50
C ARG A 266 -2.54 1.73 15.47
N GLU A 267 -2.96 0.51 15.20
CA GLU A 267 -4.35 0.09 15.39
C GLU A 267 -4.67 -0.06 16.88
N LEU A 268 -5.94 0.15 17.26
CA LEU A 268 -6.36 0.13 18.68
C LEU A 268 -7.11 -1.13 19.10
N LYS A 269 -7.48 -2.01 18.17
CA LYS A 269 -8.29 -3.20 18.43
C LYS A 269 -7.56 -4.21 19.30
N THR A 270 -6.25 -4.36 19.14
CA THR A 270 -5.42 -5.25 19.98
C THR A 270 -5.45 -4.86 21.46
N TYR A 271 -5.61 -3.57 21.77
CA TYR A 271 -5.73 -3.08 23.15
C TYR A 271 -7.17 -3.04 23.64
N PHE A 272 -8.11 -2.73 22.74
CA PHE A 272 -9.51 -2.53 23.05
C PHE A 272 -10.40 -3.31 22.06
N PRO A 273 -10.63 -4.61 22.29
CA PRO A 273 -11.53 -5.41 21.45
C PRO A 273 -12.95 -4.83 21.41
N ASP A 274 -13.38 -4.24 22.54
CA ASP A 274 -14.61 -3.48 22.69
C ASP A 274 -14.32 -1.98 22.53
N ALA A 275 -14.77 -1.39 21.41
CA ALA A 275 -14.57 0.01 21.09
C ALA A 275 -15.18 0.97 22.14
N SER A 276 -16.18 0.52 22.92
CA SER A 276 -16.77 1.31 24.00
C SER A 276 -15.82 1.50 25.18
N LYS A 277 -14.78 0.67 25.30
CA LYS A 277 -13.74 0.75 26.34
C LYS A 277 -12.59 1.68 25.97
N ILE A 278 -12.50 2.12 24.72
CA ILE A 278 -11.47 3.05 24.28
C ILE A 278 -11.67 4.38 25.02
N PRO A 279 -10.67 4.86 25.78
CA PRO A 279 -10.78 6.13 26.51
C PRO A 279 -10.82 7.31 25.54
N ASP A 280 -11.28 8.46 26.04
CA ASP A 280 -11.33 9.70 25.27
C ASP A 280 -9.94 10.28 24.97
N GLU A 281 -8.97 9.97 25.83
CA GLU A 281 -7.60 10.45 25.73
C GLU A 281 -6.64 9.29 26.00
N LEU A 282 -5.57 9.25 25.20
CA LEU A 282 -4.43 8.36 25.36
C LEU A 282 -3.14 9.19 25.35
N VAL A 283 -2.04 8.58 25.77
CA VAL A 283 -0.71 9.18 25.65
C VAL A 283 0.20 8.22 24.87
N VAL A 284 0.80 8.71 23.80
CA VAL A 284 1.88 8.00 23.10
C VAL A 284 3.20 8.53 23.65
N GLU A 285 3.97 7.69 24.33
CA GLU A 285 5.30 8.04 24.84
C GLU A 285 6.39 7.44 23.98
N PHE A 286 7.25 8.30 23.46
CA PHE A 286 8.51 7.93 22.83
C PHE A 286 9.63 7.96 23.86
N SER A 287 10.41 6.89 23.93
CA SER A 287 11.63 6.80 24.72
C SER A 287 12.75 6.23 23.84
N ILE A 288 13.58 7.11 23.31
CA ILE A 288 14.61 6.78 22.33
C ILE A 288 15.98 7.07 22.97
N GLN A 289 16.81 6.03 23.10
CA GLN A 289 18.14 6.14 23.73
C GLN A 289 19.28 6.31 22.71
N GLN A 290 18.96 6.15 21.44
CA GLN A 290 19.92 6.22 20.35
C GLN A 290 19.15 6.53 19.07
N MET A 291 19.65 7.45 18.25
CA MET A 291 19.18 7.70 16.89
C MET A 291 20.37 7.50 15.96
N ASP A 292 20.28 6.49 15.10
CA ASP A 292 21.40 6.04 14.27
C ASP A 292 22.66 5.75 15.13
N VAL A 293 23.81 6.35 14.82
CA VAL A 293 25.05 6.19 15.60
C VAL A 293 25.10 7.07 16.87
N THR A 294 24.18 8.02 17.02
CA THR A 294 24.22 9.02 18.09
C THR A 294 23.46 8.54 19.32
N LYS A 295 24.16 8.31 20.43
CA LYS A 295 23.56 7.99 21.74
C LYS A 295 23.02 9.25 22.41
N GLY A 296 21.81 9.19 22.93
CA GLY A 296 21.16 10.31 23.60
C GLY A 296 19.95 9.86 24.41
N ASN A 297 19.05 10.77 24.73
CA ASN A 297 17.82 10.51 25.45
C ASN A 297 16.71 11.45 24.97
N TRP A 298 15.98 11.01 23.96
CA TRP A 298 14.79 11.70 23.46
C TRP A 298 13.56 11.05 24.08
N LYS A 299 13.03 11.70 25.11
CA LYS A 299 11.77 11.32 25.74
C LYS A 299 10.68 12.35 25.41
N LEU A 300 9.61 11.91 24.78
CA LEU A 300 8.51 12.76 24.33
C LEU A 300 7.17 12.10 24.61
N SER A 301 6.22 12.83 25.20
CA SER A 301 4.87 12.33 25.46
C SER A 301 3.86 13.14 24.66
N ILE A 302 3.07 12.44 23.85
CA ILE A 302 2.09 13.03 22.95
C ILE A 302 0.70 12.72 23.49
N PRO A 303 -0.07 13.73 23.94
CA PRO A 303 -1.47 13.52 24.25
C PRO A 303 -2.24 13.29 22.94
N VAL A 304 -3.10 12.28 22.93
CA VAL A 304 -3.96 11.92 21.80
C VAL A 304 -5.41 12.05 22.25
N ASN A 305 -6.13 13.04 21.74
CA ASN A 305 -7.54 13.24 22.05
C ASN A 305 -8.41 12.62 20.95
N MET A 306 -9.33 11.73 21.31
CA MET A 306 -10.24 11.07 20.38
C MET A 306 -11.70 11.51 20.57
N GLN A 307 -12.02 12.45 21.45
CA GLN A 307 -13.40 12.86 21.76
C GLN A 307 -14.18 13.28 20.52
N LYS A 308 -13.58 14.15 19.69
CA LYS A 308 -14.19 14.61 18.44
C LYS A 308 -14.43 13.44 17.48
N ALA A 309 -13.44 12.56 17.34
CA ALA A 309 -13.52 11.40 16.45
C ALA A 309 -14.57 10.39 16.93
N LYS A 310 -14.57 10.02 18.21
CA LYS A 310 -15.58 9.17 18.85
C LYS A 310 -16.99 9.72 18.69
N ALA A 311 -17.15 11.04 18.85
CA ALA A 311 -18.44 11.71 18.64
C ALA A 311 -18.89 11.69 17.17
N ALA A 312 -17.99 11.49 16.21
CA ALA A 312 -18.30 11.29 14.79
C ALA A 312 -18.45 9.80 14.41
N THR A 313 -17.87 8.89 15.19
CA THR A 313 -17.95 7.44 14.96
C THR A 313 -19.38 6.93 15.17
N ARG A 314 -19.85 6.09 14.25
CA ARG A 314 -21.17 5.45 14.32
C ARG A 314 -21.03 3.96 14.08
N SER A 315 -21.78 3.15 14.80
CA SER A 315 -21.82 1.71 14.60
C SER A 315 -23.23 1.26 14.28
N GLN A 316 -23.36 0.39 13.29
CA GLN A 316 -24.61 -0.25 12.90
C GLN A 316 -24.53 -1.73 13.28
N ALA A 317 -25.32 -2.13 14.28
CA ALA A 317 -25.50 -3.54 14.61
C ALA A 317 -26.31 -4.24 13.50
N ILE A 318 -25.90 -5.46 13.12
CA ILE A 318 -26.48 -6.22 12.01
C ILE A 318 -27.00 -7.57 12.51
N HIS A 319 -26.15 -8.35 13.19
CA HIS A 319 -26.46 -9.67 13.78
C HIS A 319 -27.25 -10.59 12.84
N LYS A 320 -26.80 -10.71 11.59
CA LYS A 320 -27.37 -11.64 10.61
C LYS A 320 -26.43 -12.80 10.40
N SER A 321 -26.98 -14.01 10.41
CA SER A 321 -26.22 -15.24 10.22
C SER A 321 -26.66 -16.00 8.99
N TYR A 322 -25.73 -16.77 8.43
CA TYR A 322 -25.95 -17.67 7.31
C TYR A 322 -25.02 -18.87 7.42
N THR A 323 -25.52 -20.06 7.08
CA THR A 323 -24.72 -21.28 7.00
C THR A 323 -24.62 -21.68 5.54
N THR A 324 -23.39 -21.81 5.04
CA THR A 324 -23.12 -22.19 3.65
C THR A 324 -23.45 -23.67 3.41
N PRO A 325 -23.59 -24.10 2.14
CA PRO A 325 -23.72 -25.52 1.82
C PRO A 325 -22.56 -26.39 2.35
N GLN A 326 -21.36 -25.81 2.48
CA GLN A 326 -20.17 -26.44 3.07
C GLN A 326 -20.21 -26.49 4.62
N GLY A 327 -21.29 -26.03 5.24
CA GLY A 327 -21.50 -26.08 6.70
C GLY A 327 -20.79 -24.97 7.48
N ILE A 328 -20.24 -23.95 6.82
CA ILE A 328 -19.58 -22.83 7.49
C ILE A 328 -20.63 -21.79 7.86
N THR A 329 -20.73 -21.46 9.15
CA THR A 329 -21.65 -20.43 9.61
C THR A 329 -20.91 -19.10 9.75
N PHE A 330 -21.43 -18.08 9.06
CA PHE A 330 -21.00 -16.69 9.20
C PHE A 330 -22.05 -15.91 9.98
N THR A 331 -21.60 -14.98 10.82
CA THR A 331 -22.45 -13.97 11.45
C THR A 331 -21.86 -12.60 11.22
N LEU A 332 -22.55 -11.78 10.43
CA LEU A 332 -22.23 -10.38 10.25
C LEU A 332 -22.70 -9.61 11.48
N GLN A 333 -21.75 -9.19 12.32
CA GLN A 333 -22.03 -8.65 13.64
C GLN A 333 -22.39 -7.16 13.56
N GLU A 334 -21.44 -6.36 13.13
CA GLU A 334 -21.57 -4.91 13.09
C GLU A 334 -20.68 -4.29 12.02
N MET A 335 -21.01 -3.05 11.68
CA MET A 335 -20.19 -2.18 10.84
C MET A 335 -20.00 -0.83 11.53
N THR A 336 -18.74 -0.44 11.75
CA THR A 336 -18.36 0.80 12.42
C THR A 336 -17.76 1.77 11.42
N PHE A 337 -18.27 2.99 11.38
CA PHE A 337 -17.85 4.09 10.53
C PHE A 337 -17.12 5.11 11.38
N ALA A 338 -15.80 5.20 11.24
CA ALA A 338 -14.95 6.17 11.91
C ALA A 338 -14.38 7.19 10.92
N PRO A 339 -13.85 8.33 11.39
CA PRO A 339 -13.28 9.34 10.50
C PRO A 339 -12.21 8.84 9.54
N THR A 340 -11.37 7.89 9.95
CA THR A 340 -10.23 7.40 9.16
C THR A 340 -10.52 6.11 8.40
N GLY A 341 -11.69 5.49 8.58
CA GLY A 341 -12.01 4.24 7.94
C GLY A 341 -13.26 3.56 8.49
N ILE A 342 -13.48 2.35 8.02
CA ILE A 342 -14.60 1.50 8.36
C ILE A 342 -14.08 0.18 8.90
N GLU A 343 -14.72 -0.35 9.94
CA GLU A 343 -14.51 -1.72 10.43
C GLU A 343 -15.77 -2.55 10.17
N LEU A 344 -15.60 -3.72 9.54
CA LEU A 344 -16.63 -4.74 9.40
C LEU A 344 -16.25 -5.94 10.26
N VAL A 345 -17.17 -6.39 11.11
CA VAL A 345 -16.94 -7.51 12.03
C VAL A 345 -17.74 -8.72 11.58
N ILE A 346 -17.03 -9.82 11.30
CA ILE A 346 -17.63 -11.08 10.84
C ILE A 346 -17.15 -12.22 11.72
N ASP A 347 -18.10 -12.85 12.42
CA ASP A 347 -17.83 -14.09 13.12
C ASP A 347 -17.99 -15.27 12.16
N ARG A 348 -17.14 -16.27 12.32
CA ARG A 348 -17.17 -17.52 11.57
C ARG A 348 -17.08 -18.68 12.54
N SER A 349 -17.91 -19.71 12.34
CA SER A 349 -17.81 -20.96 13.10
C SER A 349 -16.44 -21.62 12.90
N ALA A 350 -15.96 -22.29 13.96
CA ALA A 350 -14.92 -23.28 13.87
C ALA A 350 -15.48 -24.44 13.05
N ASN A 351 -14.87 -24.70 11.91
CA ASN A 351 -15.19 -25.83 11.06
C ASN A 351 -14.08 -26.88 11.18
N THR A 352 -14.36 -28.10 10.71
CA THR A 352 -13.36 -29.18 10.65
C THR A 352 -12.19 -28.80 9.76
N ASP A 353 -12.43 -27.96 8.75
CA ASP A 353 -11.42 -27.44 7.84
C ASP A 353 -10.88 -26.07 8.30
N LYS A 354 -9.83 -26.10 9.13
CA LYS A 354 -9.13 -24.90 9.62
C LYS A 354 -8.56 -24.02 8.50
N SER A 355 -8.41 -24.54 7.28
CA SER A 355 -7.88 -23.81 6.13
C SER A 355 -8.94 -23.03 5.35
N ALA A 356 -10.23 -23.23 5.69
CA ALA A 356 -11.29 -22.59 4.96
C ALA A 356 -11.14 -21.08 4.98
N SER A 357 -11.49 -20.43 3.87
CA SER A 357 -11.43 -19.00 3.67
C SER A 357 -12.68 -18.53 2.93
N TYR A 358 -12.87 -17.22 2.79
CA TYR A 358 -14.03 -16.68 2.10
C TYR A 358 -13.73 -15.32 1.49
N SER A 359 -14.49 -14.96 0.47
CA SER A 359 -14.53 -13.61 -0.09
C SER A 359 -15.90 -12.97 0.09
N TYR A 360 -15.98 -11.65 0.00
CA TYR A 360 -17.24 -10.92 0.00
C TYR A 360 -17.12 -9.54 -0.65
N GLU A 361 -18.26 -8.97 -1.00
CA GLU A 361 -18.40 -7.64 -1.57
C GLU A 361 -19.33 -6.78 -0.70
N LEU A 362 -19.05 -5.48 -0.64
CA LEU A 362 -19.97 -4.45 -0.17
C LEU A 362 -20.47 -3.67 -1.40
N VAL A 363 -21.76 -3.74 -1.65
CA VAL A 363 -22.39 -3.19 -2.88
C VAL A 363 -23.39 -2.08 -2.57
N ASP A 364 -23.46 -1.08 -3.46
CA ASP A 364 -24.49 -0.04 -3.43
C ASP A 364 -25.86 -0.57 -3.94
N ASP A 365 -26.89 0.27 -3.96
CA ASP A 365 -28.24 -0.10 -4.44
C ASP A 365 -28.34 -0.27 -5.97
N ARG A 366 -27.30 0.11 -6.72
CA ARG A 366 -27.17 -0.13 -8.15
C ARG A 366 -26.38 -1.40 -8.46
N GLY A 367 -25.86 -2.08 -7.44
CA GLY A 367 -25.02 -3.27 -7.58
C GLY A 367 -23.54 -2.95 -7.86
N THR A 368 -23.11 -1.70 -7.67
CA THR A 368 -21.69 -1.30 -7.79
C THR A 368 -20.92 -1.82 -6.59
N VAL A 369 -19.78 -2.49 -6.81
CA VAL A 369 -18.87 -2.90 -5.75
C VAL A 369 -18.14 -1.67 -5.22
N ILE A 370 -18.34 -1.37 -3.94
CA ILE A 370 -17.73 -0.24 -3.23
C ILE A 370 -16.49 -0.69 -2.46
N ALA A 371 -16.54 -1.91 -1.94
CA ALA A 371 -15.40 -2.57 -1.31
C ALA A 371 -15.52 -4.07 -1.52
N ALA A 372 -14.40 -4.77 -1.52
CA ALA A 372 -14.36 -6.21 -1.66
C ALA A 372 -13.19 -6.76 -0.85
N ARG A 373 -13.33 -8.00 -0.42
CA ARG A 373 -12.26 -8.70 0.27
C ARG A 373 -12.13 -10.11 -0.26
N ASP A 374 -10.92 -10.43 -0.71
CA ASP A 374 -10.49 -11.79 -0.98
C ASP A 374 -9.57 -12.33 0.13
N PRO A 375 -9.39 -13.65 0.20
CA PRO A 375 -8.38 -14.25 1.06
C PRO A 375 -6.98 -13.68 0.81
N GLN A 376 -6.24 -13.37 1.88
CA GLN A 376 -4.86 -12.88 1.79
C GLN A 376 -3.92 -13.88 1.11
N MET A 377 -4.28 -15.17 1.15
CA MET A 377 -3.52 -16.23 0.50
C MET A 377 -3.62 -16.20 -1.02
N PHE A 378 -4.26 -15.21 -1.65
CA PHE A 378 -4.34 -15.08 -3.11
C PHE A 378 -3.23 -14.19 -3.67
N THR A 379 -2.78 -14.47 -4.90
CA THR A 379 -1.78 -13.59 -5.54
C THR A 379 -2.36 -12.19 -5.76
N ALA A 380 -1.59 -11.15 -5.49
CA ALA A 380 -2.04 -9.75 -5.61
C ALA A 380 -2.59 -9.39 -7.01
N ARG A 381 -2.16 -10.09 -8.05
CA ARG A 381 -2.55 -9.83 -9.45
C ARG A 381 -3.92 -10.42 -9.84
N VAL A 382 -4.45 -11.35 -9.06
CA VAL A 382 -5.79 -11.94 -9.26
C VAL A 382 -6.72 -11.73 -8.07
N ASN A 383 -6.20 -11.16 -6.99
CA ASN A 383 -6.94 -10.75 -5.81
C ASN A 383 -7.80 -9.52 -6.17
N GLN A 384 -9.10 -9.63 -5.93
CA GLN A 384 -10.12 -8.63 -6.25
C GLN A 384 -10.47 -7.75 -5.04
N SER A 385 -9.69 -7.81 -3.97
CA SER A 385 -9.80 -6.90 -2.84
C SER A 385 -9.80 -5.44 -3.31
N GLN A 386 -10.76 -4.68 -2.81
CA GLN A 386 -10.96 -3.29 -3.17
C GLN A 386 -11.25 -2.48 -1.93
N ASN A 387 -10.69 -1.26 -1.91
CA ASN A 387 -10.94 -0.28 -0.86
C ASN A 387 -10.45 -0.71 0.54
N ASP A 388 -9.55 -1.69 0.62
CA ASP A 388 -8.97 -2.18 1.87
C ASP A 388 -7.94 -1.20 2.45
N ILE A 389 -7.91 -1.05 3.77
CA ILE A 389 -6.80 -0.41 4.49
C ILE A 389 -5.71 -1.47 4.69
N ARG A 390 -4.78 -1.56 3.74
CA ARG A 390 -3.69 -2.57 3.76
C ARG A 390 -2.83 -2.49 5.03
N SER A 391 -2.60 -1.29 5.56
CA SER A 391 -1.83 -1.15 6.80
C SER A 391 -2.54 -1.77 8.02
N MET A 392 -3.84 -2.04 7.94
CA MET A 392 -4.61 -2.73 8.98
C MET A 392 -5.02 -4.16 8.56
N SER A 393 -4.45 -4.72 7.49
CA SER A 393 -4.82 -6.08 7.04
C SER A 393 -4.38 -7.18 7.99
N ASP A 394 -3.33 -6.94 8.77
CA ASP A 394 -2.68 -7.95 9.62
C ASP A 394 -3.23 -7.95 11.06
N VAL A 395 -4.32 -7.19 11.31
CA VAL A 395 -4.97 -7.16 12.62
C VAL A 395 -5.44 -8.57 12.98
N PRO A 396 -5.13 -9.07 14.18
CA PRO A 396 -5.41 -10.44 14.56
C PRO A 396 -6.92 -10.74 14.53
N PHE A 397 -7.27 -11.97 14.14
CA PHE A 397 -8.60 -12.51 14.39
C PHE A 397 -8.70 -12.88 15.87
N GLN A 398 -9.89 -12.73 16.46
CA GLN A 398 -10.10 -13.11 17.86
C GLN A 398 -10.73 -14.51 17.92
N SER A 399 -10.17 -15.40 18.76
CA SER A 399 -10.83 -16.68 19.05
C SER A 399 -12.08 -16.43 19.91
N ILE A 400 -13.20 -17.03 19.52
CA ILE A 400 -14.47 -16.96 20.25
C ILE A 400 -15.00 -18.38 20.51
N GLU A 401 -15.97 -18.52 21.40
CA GLU A 401 -16.61 -19.81 21.63
C GLU A 401 -17.17 -20.37 20.31
N GLY A 402 -16.66 -21.53 19.91
CA GLY A 402 -17.10 -22.21 18.68
C GLY A 402 -16.65 -21.53 17.38
N GLY A 403 -15.66 -20.63 17.37
CA GLY A 403 -15.19 -20.00 16.13
C GLY A 403 -14.16 -18.89 16.24
N TYR A 404 -14.17 -18.02 15.23
CA TYR A 404 -13.26 -16.88 15.10
C TYR A 404 -14.05 -15.62 14.74
N ARG A 405 -13.63 -14.48 15.29
CA ARG A 405 -14.11 -13.15 14.92
C ARG A 405 -13.05 -12.46 14.07
N ASN A 406 -13.44 -12.08 12.86
CA ASN A 406 -12.58 -11.38 11.92
C ASN A 406 -12.93 -9.90 11.89
N PHE A 407 -11.89 -9.07 11.83
CA PHE A 407 -11.99 -7.64 11.68
C PHE A 407 -11.46 -7.25 10.30
N HIS A 408 -12.25 -6.48 9.55
CA HIS A 408 -11.89 -6.07 8.20
C HIS A 408 -12.00 -4.55 8.08
N TYR A 409 -10.97 -3.93 7.52
CA TYR A 409 -10.84 -2.47 7.48
C TYR A 409 -10.86 -1.95 6.06
N PHE A 410 -11.71 -0.95 5.82
CA PHE A 410 -11.90 -0.30 4.53
C PHE A 410 -11.72 1.20 4.63
N GLN A 411 -11.30 1.84 3.54
CA GLN A 411 -11.30 3.31 3.44
C GLN A 411 -12.73 3.83 3.64
N PRO A 412 -12.91 5.09 4.10
CA PRO A 412 -14.23 5.59 4.42
C PRO A 412 -15.17 5.56 3.21
N ILE A 413 -16.39 5.10 3.46
CA ILE A 413 -17.51 5.10 2.52
C ILE A 413 -18.49 6.15 3.01
N ASP A 414 -19.08 6.95 2.10
CA ASP A 414 -20.10 7.92 2.48
C ASP A 414 -21.22 7.19 3.27
N PRO A 415 -21.51 7.59 4.51
CA PRO A 415 -22.51 6.92 5.35
C PRO A 415 -23.94 7.00 4.79
N LYS A 416 -24.20 7.89 3.82
CA LYS A 416 -25.47 7.92 3.07
C LYS A 416 -25.56 6.84 2.01
N THR A 417 -24.43 6.21 1.67
CA THR A 417 -24.36 5.13 0.70
C THR A 417 -25.19 3.97 1.20
N LYS A 418 -26.10 3.57 0.31
CA LYS A 418 -27.05 2.51 0.51
C LYS A 418 -26.38 1.15 0.36
N LEU A 419 -25.76 0.66 1.43
CA LEU A 419 -24.86 -0.49 1.38
C LEU A 419 -25.53 -1.83 1.69
N SER A 420 -25.11 -2.88 0.98
CA SER A 420 -25.40 -4.28 1.27
C SER A 420 -24.13 -5.10 1.30
N PHE A 421 -24.03 -6.04 2.23
CA PHE A 421 -23.04 -7.11 2.21
C PHE A 421 -23.50 -8.22 1.29
N LYS A 422 -22.61 -8.77 0.48
CA LYS A 422 -22.84 -9.96 -0.35
C LYS A 422 -21.69 -10.92 -0.14
N LEU A 423 -22.00 -12.10 0.39
CA LEU A 423 -21.01 -13.18 0.48
C LEU A 423 -20.60 -13.58 -0.93
N GLY A 424 -19.30 -13.66 -1.15
CA GLY A 424 -18.72 -14.17 -2.38
C GLY A 424 -18.52 -15.67 -2.25
N SER A 425 -17.32 -16.12 -2.58
CA SER A 425 -16.98 -17.53 -2.62
C SER A 425 -16.51 -18.02 -1.27
N VAL A 426 -16.75 -19.31 -1.01
CA VAL A 426 -16.17 -20.03 0.11
C VAL A 426 -15.07 -20.93 -0.43
N TYR A 427 -13.95 -21.00 0.28
CA TYR A 427 -12.80 -21.79 -0.11
C TYR A 427 -12.55 -22.87 0.93
N THR A 428 -12.39 -24.12 0.50
CA THR A 428 -12.13 -25.27 1.39
C THR A 428 -11.02 -26.16 0.84
N GLU A 429 -10.26 -26.79 1.72
CA GLU A 429 -9.36 -27.87 1.35
C GLU A 429 -10.13 -29.15 1.06
N GLU A 430 -9.95 -29.69 -0.14
CA GLU A 430 -10.51 -30.97 -0.57
C GLU A 430 -9.40 -31.94 -1.00
N PRO A 431 -9.58 -33.25 -0.81
CA PRO A 431 -8.59 -34.24 -1.24
C PRO A 431 -8.49 -34.28 -2.77
N THR A 432 -7.27 -34.50 -3.27
CA THR A 432 -6.97 -34.84 -4.68
C THR A 432 -5.91 -35.95 -4.70
N ASP A 433 -5.80 -36.66 -5.82
CA ASP A 433 -4.75 -37.65 -6.09
C ASP A 433 -3.82 -37.23 -7.24
N PHE A 434 -3.69 -35.91 -7.47
CA PHE A 434 -2.84 -35.35 -8.51
C PHE A 434 -1.42 -35.91 -8.47
N ARG A 435 -0.98 -36.45 -9.61
CA ARG A 435 0.38 -36.95 -9.82
C ARG A 435 0.80 -36.72 -11.26
N VAL A 436 1.94 -36.07 -11.45
CA VAL A 436 2.60 -35.94 -12.76
C VAL A 436 4.05 -36.36 -12.64
N LYS A 437 4.52 -37.07 -13.65
CA LYS A 437 5.92 -37.46 -13.80
C LYS A 437 6.55 -36.67 -14.95
N ILE A 438 7.68 -36.04 -14.66
CA ILE A 438 8.45 -35.20 -15.56
C ILE A 438 9.78 -35.92 -15.82
N ASP A 439 9.94 -36.46 -17.03
CA ASP A 439 11.23 -36.97 -17.51
C ASP A 439 12.08 -35.77 -17.96
N LEU A 440 13.17 -35.50 -17.24
CA LEU A 440 13.99 -34.31 -17.46
C LEU A 440 14.81 -34.38 -18.75
N GLY A 441 15.09 -35.59 -19.26
CA GLY A 441 15.73 -35.77 -20.56
C GLY A 441 14.77 -35.50 -21.73
N GLN A 442 13.49 -35.83 -21.56
CA GLN A 442 12.45 -35.56 -22.57
C GLN A 442 11.92 -34.13 -22.52
N LEU A 443 11.97 -33.49 -21.34
CA LEU A 443 11.54 -32.10 -21.16
C LEU A 443 12.33 -31.12 -22.05
N GLU A 444 13.56 -31.51 -22.46
CA GLU A 444 14.35 -30.77 -23.44
C GLU A 444 13.76 -30.74 -24.85
N GLN A 445 12.93 -31.72 -25.20
CA GLN A 445 12.38 -31.90 -26.55
C GLN A 445 10.92 -31.49 -26.64
N GLN A 446 10.13 -31.74 -25.59
CA GLN A 446 8.69 -31.47 -25.58
C GLN A 446 8.16 -31.14 -24.17
N PRO A 447 7.12 -30.29 -24.07
CA PRO A 447 6.48 -30.02 -22.79
C PRO A 447 5.80 -31.25 -22.21
N VAL A 448 5.74 -31.33 -20.88
CA VAL A 448 4.92 -32.30 -20.16
C VAL A 448 3.59 -31.64 -19.82
N LEU A 449 2.49 -32.24 -20.29
CA LEU A 449 1.13 -31.79 -20.01
C LEU A 449 0.53 -32.64 -18.92
N ALA A 450 -0.08 -32.00 -17.93
CA ALA A 450 -0.85 -32.65 -16.89
C ALA A 450 -2.16 -31.91 -16.63
N ALA A 451 -3.07 -32.60 -15.96
CA ALA A 451 -4.34 -32.03 -15.56
C ALA A 451 -4.80 -32.64 -14.25
N ASP A 452 -5.50 -31.84 -13.46
CA ASP A 452 -6.24 -32.28 -12.29
C ASP A 452 -7.63 -31.67 -12.35
N HIS A 453 -8.66 -32.50 -12.50
CA HIS A 453 -10.01 -32.04 -12.80
C HIS A 453 -10.05 -31.08 -14.02
N GLU A 454 -10.35 -29.79 -13.77
CA GLU A 454 -10.36 -28.72 -14.76
C GLU A 454 -9.03 -27.95 -14.86
N ASP A 455 -8.14 -28.13 -13.89
CA ASP A 455 -6.83 -27.48 -13.86
C ASP A 455 -5.93 -28.08 -14.93
N ARG A 456 -5.17 -27.23 -15.60
CA ARG A 456 -4.23 -27.61 -16.67
C ARG A 456 -2.85 -27.12 -16.31
N PHE A 457 -1.89 -28.03 -16.36
CA PHE A 457 -0.49 -27.78 -16.03
C PHE A 457 0.37 -28.11 -17.25
N THR A 458 1.28 -27.22 -17.58
CA THR A 458 2.29 -27.44 -18.62
C THR A 458 3.66 -27.20 -18.02
N PHE A 459 4.52 -28.19 -18.05
CA PHE A 459 5.91 -28.08 -17.64
C PHE A 459 6.81 -28.05 -18.87
N LYS A 460 7.80 -27.17 -18.87
CA LYS A 460 8.71 -26.91 -19.99
C LYS A 460 10.14 -26.82 -19.51
N LYS A 461 11.08 -27.05 -20.42
CA LYS A 461 12.46 -26.62 -20.21
C LYS A 461 12.48 -25.14 -19.91
N PHE A 462 13.14 -24.77 -18.82
CA PHE A 462 13.41 -23.37 -18.55
C PHE A 462 14.32 -22.82 -19.65
N VAL A 463 13.82 -21.81 -20.36
CA VAL A 463 14.63 -21.00 -21.25
C VAL A 463 14.76 -19.65 -20.57
N LYS A 464 15.99 -19.27 -20.23
CA LYS A 464 16.27 -17.94 -19.69
C LYS A 464 15.77 -16.90 -20.70
N ASP A 465 14.81 -16.09 -20.28
CA ASP A 465 14.31 -14.98 -21.06
C ASP A 465 15.40 -13.89 -21.12
N PRO A 466 15.95 -13.57 -22.30
CA PRO A 466 16.99 -12.56 -22.44
C PRO A 466 16.48 -11.13 -22.21
N ASP A 467 15.16 -10.91 -22.28
CA ASP A 467 14.51 -9.61 -22.12
C ASP A 467 13.83 -9.47 -20.75
N ARG A 468 14.01 -10.45 -19.84
CA ARG A 468 13.52 -10.38 -18.46
C ARG A 468 14.14 -9.16 -17.79
N ALA A 469 13.31 -8.15 -17.50
CA ALA A 469 13.71 -7.05 -16.65
C ALA A 469 13.97 -7.60 -15.24
N VAL A 470 15.24 -7.71 -14.87
CA VAL A 470 15.66 -8.00 -13.51
C VAL A 470 16.03 -6.65 -12.91
N ASP A 471 15.30 -6.22 -11.86
CA ASP A 471 15.43 -4.88 -11.28
C ASP A 471 16.82 -4.62 -10.63
N VAL A 472 17.70 -5.63 -10.60
CA VAL A 472 19.00 -5.59 -9.91
C VAL A 472 20.10 -6.22 -10.79
N GLU A 473 21.13 -5.44 -11.09
CA GLU A 473 22.31 -5.87 -11.88
C GLU A 473 23.03 -7.04 -11.17
N GLY A 474 23.24 -8.16 -11.88
CA GLY A 474 23.86 -9.38 -11.33
C GLY A 474 22.88 -10.50 -10.95
N TYR A 475 21.57 -10.33 -11.16
CA TYR A 475 20.54 -11.35 -10.92
C TYR A 475 20.12 -12.12 -12.19
N ASP A 476 20.84 -11.90 -13.29
CA ASP A 476 20.46 -12.43 -14.59
C ASP A 476 20.58 -13.96 -14.66
N ASP A 477 21.35 -14.62 -13.79
CA ASP A 477 21.80 -16.01 -13.99
C ASP A 477 21.10 -17.09 -13.12
N GLY A 478 20.10 -16.72 -12.32
CA GLY A 478 19.39 -17.66 -11.44
C GLY A 478 18.68 -17.00 -10.26
N ALA A 479 18.27 -17.82 -9.29
CA ALA A 479 17.72 -17.34 -8.03
C ALA A 479 18.85 -17.03 -7.02
N TYR A 480 18.64 -16.03 -6.17
CA TYR A 480 19.63 -15.60 -5.18
C TYR A 480 18.99 -15.42 -3.80
N LYS A 481 19.75 -15.72 -2.76
CA LYS A 481 19.44 -15.39 -1.38
C LYS A 481 20.23 -14.15 -0.95
N VAL A 482 19.55 -13.15 -0.39
CA VAL A 482 20.20 -12.00 0.24
C VAL A 482 20.65 -12.40 1.66
N ASN A 483 21.93 -12.23 1.94
CA ASN A 483 22.54 -12.47 3.24
C ASN A 483 22.31 -11.24 4.16
N PRO A 484 22.39 -11.40 5.49
CA PRO A 484 22.18 -10.29 6.43
C PRO A 484 23.13 -9.10 6.28
N ASP A 485 24.29 -9.31 5.64
CA ASP A 485 25.28 -8.27 5.35
C ASP A 485 25.03 -7.56 4.01
N GLY A 486 23.91 -7.86 3.34
CA GLY A 486 23.53 -7.30 2.05
C GLY A 486 24.19 -7.97 0.84
N THR A 487 25.08 -8.96 1.05
CA THR A 487 25.64 -9.76 -0.06
C THR A 487 24.62 -10.78 -0.56
N THR A 488 24.83 -11.30 -1.77
CA THR A 488 23.90 -12.27 -2.39
C THR A 488 24.60 -13.59 -2.64
N THR A 489 23.97 -14.70 -2.27
CA THR A 489 24.44 -16.06 -2.58
C THR A 489 23.53 -16.64 -3.65
N LYS A 490 24.12 -17.11 -4.77
CA LYS A 490 23.37 -17.84 -5.79
C LYS A 490 22.80 -19.13 -5.21
N ILE A 491 21.53 -19.41 -5.48
CA ILE A 491 20.89 -20.66 -5.10
C ILE A 491 21.14 -21.64 -6.24
N GLU A 492 21.96 -22.66 -5.97
CA GLU A 492 22.23 -23.73 -6.93
C GLU A 492 21.01 -24.64 -7.06
N GLY A 493 20.67 -25.00 -8.29
CA GLY A 493 19.57 -25.90 -8.58
C GLY A 493 19.13 -25.87 -10.03
N HIS A 494 18.13 -26.70 -10.32
CA HIS A 494 17.61 -26.87 -11.66
C HIS A 494 16.25 -26.21 -11.82
N HIS A 495 16.13 -25.37 -12.85
CA HIS A 495 14.93 -24.60 -13.15
C HIS A 495 14.01 -25.34 -14.13
N ILE A 496 12.72 -25.40 -13.80
CA ILE A 496 11.65 -25.95 -14.64
C ILE A 496 10.57 -24.90 -14.81
N ALA A 497 10.29 -24.51 -16.05
CA ALA A 497 9.23 -23.56 -16.32
C ALA A 497 7.86 -24.25 -16.22
N TYR A 498 6.87 -23.52 -15.72
CA TYR A 498 5.48 -23.97 -15.68
C TYR A 498 4.53 -22.91 -16.24
N ASP A 499 3.46 -23.38 -16.86
CA ASP A 499 2.25 -22.63 -17.16
C ASP A 499 1.05 -23.37 -16.55
N ILE A 500 0.25 -22.69 -15.77
CA ILE A 500 -0.87 -23.26 -15.01
C ILE A 500 -2.12 -22.45 -15.33
N THR A 501 -3.17 -23.14 -15.77
CA THR A 501 -4.52 -22.58 -15.86
C THR A 501 -5.40 -23.29 -14.85
N LEU A 502 -5.93 -22.55 -13.88
CA LEU A 502 -6.85 -23.09 -12.89
C LEU A 502 -8.27 -23.16 -13.46
N GLY A 503 -8.95 -24.26 -13.17
CA GLY A 503 -10.36 -24.45 -13.44
C GLY A 503 -11.23 -23.48 -12.65
N LYS A 504 -12.52 -23.42 -13.02
CA LYS A 504 -13.45 -22.42 -12.45
C LYS A 504 -13.60 -22.56 -10.94
N ASN A 505 -13.51 -23.80 -10.43
CA ASN A 505 -13.73 -24.14 -9.03
C ASN A 505 -12.42 -24.34 -8.25
N THR A 506 -11.31 -23.76 -8.72
CA THR A 506 -10.00 -23.86 -8.04
C THR A 506 -9.55 -22.48 -7.57
N ALA A 507 -9.08 -22.39 -6.32
CA ALA A 507 -8.68 -21.12 -5.74
C ALA A 507 -7.29 -20.66 -6.23
N PRO A 508 -7.11 -19.36 -6.56
CA PRO A 508 -5.86 -18.83 -7.07
C PRO A 508 -4.87 -18.46 -5.95
N LEU A 509 -4.27 -19.48 -5.34
CA LEU A 509 -3.34 -19.31 -4.21
C LEU A 509 -2.07 -18.54 -4.58
N LEU A 510 -1.48 -17.86 -3.58
CA LEU A 510 -0.27 -17.04 -3.66
C LEU A 510 0.88 -17.84 -4.27
N THR A 511 0.93 -19.12 -3.93
CA THR A 511 1.72 -20.14 -4.59
C THR A 511 0.74 -21.15 -5.19
N ALA A 512 0.50 -21.06 -6.51
CA ALA A 512 -0.30 -22.03 -7.25
C ALA A 512 0.20 -23.51 -7.16
N PRO A 513 1.36 -23.82 -6.55
CA PRO A 513 1.72 -25.18 -6.11
C PRO A 513 1.83 -25.35 -4.58
N ALA A 514 1.08 -24.60 -3.76
CA ALA A 514 1.15 -24.64 -2.29
C ALA A 514 1.03 -26.05 -1.66
N TYR A 515 0.39 -26.99 -2.36
CA TYR A 515 0.20 -28.37 -1.92
C TYR A 515 1.05 -29.40 -2.67
N TRP A 516 2.01 -28.95 -3.49
CA TRP A 516 2.85 -29.87 -4.25
C TRP A 516 4.01 -30.38 -3.41
N THR A 517 4.23 -31.68 -3.51
CA THR A 517 5.45 -32.36 -3.05
C THR A 517 6.20 -32.85 -4.27
N ILE A 518 7.51 -32.64 -4.30
CA ILE A 518 8.37 -32.99 -5.43
C ILE A 518 9.37 -34.04 -4.99
N THR A 519 9.27 -35.24 -5.58
CA THR A 519 10.20 -36.35 -5.32
C THR A 519 10.87 -36.83 -6.60
N ASP A 520 12.05 -37.42 -6.53
CA ASP A 520 12.67 -38.09 -7.68
C ASP A 520 12.25 -39.56 -7.85
N GLU A 521 12.82 -40.26 -8.86
CA GLU A 521 12.56 -41.68 -9.11
C GLU A 521 12.95 -42.62 -7.95
N THR A 522 13.79 -42.16 -7.02
CA THR A 522 14.21 -42.92 -5.83
C THR A 522 13.29 -42.68 -4.64
N GLY A 523 12.37 -41.72 -4.75
CA GLY A 523 11.48 -41.27 -3.69
C GLY A 523 12.11 -40.24 -2.75
N LYS A 524 13.28 -39.67 -3.09
CA LYS A 524 13.87 -38.57 -2.33
C LYS A 524 13.07 -37.29 -2.63
N GLU A 525 12.62 -36.62 -1.59
CA GLU A 525 11.97 -35.31 -1.66
C GLU A 525 13.01 -34.20 -1.86
N HIS A 526 12.67 -33.21 -2.68
CA HIS A 526 13.54 -32.07 -2.99
C HIS A 526 12.96 -30.77 -2.44
N ASP A 527 13.81 -29.91 -1.89
CA ASP A 527 13.43 -28.54 -1.53
C ASP A 527 13.22 -27.72 -2.81
N THR A 528 12.13 -26.96 -2.86
CA THR A 528 11.72 -26.24 -4.07
C THR A 528 11.26 -24.83 -3.78
N ASP A 529 11.74 -23.89 -4.59
CA ASP A 529 11.24 -22.51 -4.61
C ASP A 529 10.42 -22.28 -5.87
N PHE A 530 9.33 -21.53 -5.75
CA PHE A 530 8.46 -21.18 -6.87
C PHE A 530 8.50 -19.68 -7.13
N TYR A 531 8.92 -19.31 -8.34
CA TYR A 531 8.97 -17.93 -8.81
C TYR A 531 7.85 -17.74 -9.82
N THR A 532 6.83 -16.97 -9.46
CA THR A 532 5.73 -16.65 -10.37
C THR A 532 6.07 -15.37 -11.11
N ASP A 533 6.27 -15.47 -12.43
CA ASP A 533 6.65 -14.34 -13.28
C ASP A 533 5.39 -13.61 -13.80
N LYS A 534 4.33 -14.38 -14.07
CA LYS A 534 3.05 -13.89 -14.59
C LYS A 534 1.89 -14.48 -13.79
N SER A 535 0.93 -13.63 -13.43
CA SER A 535 -0.37 -14.03 -12.92
C SER A 535 -1.42 -13.10 -13.51
N GLU A 536 -2.48 -13.65 -14.10
CA GLU A 536 -3.55 -12.89 -14.75
C GLU A 536 -4.86 -13.68 -14.77
N LEU A 537 -5.97 -13.01 -15.10
CA LEU A 537 -7.25 -13.64 -15.38
C LEU A 537 -7.45 -13.72 -16.90
N VAL A 538 -7.41 -14.92 -17.47
CA VAL A 538 -7.71 -15.16 -18.90
C VAL A 538 -9.09 -15.79 -19.00
N ASN A 539 -10.05 -15.09 -19.62
CA ASN A 539 -11.44 -15.54 -19.73
C ASN A 539 -12.08 -15.91 -18.38
N GLY A 540 -11.71 -15.19 -17.31
CA GLY A 540 -12.20 -15.44 -15.96
C GLY A 540 -11.55 -16.62 -15.24
N LEU A 541 -10.56 -17.28 -15.84
CA LEU A 541 -9.74 -18.32 -15.22
C LEU A 541 -8.38 -17.75 -14.80
N ALA A 542 -7.89 -18.16 -13.64
CA ALA A 542 -6.59 -17.74 -13.17
C ALA A 542 -5.49 -18.48 -13.96
N HIS A 543 -4.58 -17.70 -14.55
CA HIS A 543 -3.43 -18.19 -15.27
C HIS A 543 -2.16 -17.75 -14.57
N PHE A 544 -1.25 -18.70 -14.33
CA PHE A 544 0.06 -18.48 -13.73
C PHE A 544 1.15 -19.01 -14.64
N ALA A 545 2.21 -18.24 -14.82
CA ALA A 545 3.43 -18.70 -15.47
C ALA A 545 4.64 -18.35 -14.61
N GLY A 546 5.61 -19.24 -14.56
CA GLY A 546 6.77 -19.05 -13.70
C GLY A 546 7.76 -20.19 -13.80
N THR A 547 8.63 -20.24 -12.80
CA THR A 547 9.71 -21.22 -12.71
C THR A 547 9.72 -21.87 -11.34
N MET A 548 9.86 -23.19 -11.32
CA MET A 548 10.15 -23.99 -10.14
C MET A 548 11.66 -24.26 -10.10
N LEU A 549 12.31 -23.92 -9.00
CA LEU A 549 13.72 -24.21 -8.74
C LEU A 549 13.81 -25.43 -7.82
N VAL A 550 14.44 -26.50 -8.30
CA VAL A 550 14.73 -27.71 -7.53
C VAL A 550 16.14 -27.60 -6.97
N LYS A 551 16.25 -27.37 -5.66
CA LYS A 551 17.55 -27.12 -4.99
C LYS A 551 18.33 -28.41 -4.76
N ASP A 552 19.64 -28.27 -4.60
CA ASP A 552 20.55 -29.37 -4.18
C ASP A 552 20.38 -30.67 -4.99
N SER A 553 20.06 -30.52 -6.27
CA SER A 553 19.77 -31.62 -7.17
C SER A 553 20.96 -31.92 -8.09
N GLU A 554 22.19 -31.90 -7.56
CA GLU A 554 23.37 -32.39 -8.29
C GLU A 554 23.84 -33.77 -7.78
N PRO A 555 23.90 -34.80 -8.65
CA PRO A 555 23.49 -34.80 -10.06
C PRO A 555 21.96 -34.74 -10.22
N LEU A 556 21.51 -34.12 -11.32
CA LEU A 556 20.09 -33.98 -11.63
C LEU A 556 19.40 -35.36 -11.69
N PRO A 557 18.28 -35.58 -10.99
CA PRO A 557 17.51 -36.81 -11.11
C PRO A 557 17.06 -37.03 -12.56
N LYS A 558 16.76 -38.27 -12.93
CA LYS A 558 16.22 -38.52 -14.28
C LYS A 558 14.78 -38.07 -14.38
N GLU A 559 14.05 -38.22 -13.28
CA GLU A 559 12.62 -37.96 -13.25
C GLU A 559 12.28 -37.16 -12.00
N LEU A 560 11.35 -36.22 -12.15
CA LEU A 560 10.68 -35.59 -11.03
C LEU A 560 9.22 -36.00 -11.03
N ILE A 561 8.69 -36.25 -9.83
CA ILE A 561 7.33 -36.66 -9.59
C ILE A 561 6.72 -35.59 -8.71
N ILE A 562 5.77 -34.86 -9.26
CA ILE A 562 4.98 -33.88 -8.51
C ILE A 562 3.71 -34.58 -8.08
N THR A 563 3.45 -34.57 -6.78
CA THR A 563 2.21 -35.08 -6.20
C THR A 563 1.51 -34.01 -5.39
N SER A 564 0.19 -34.07 -5.35
CA SER A 564 -0.60 -33.35 -4.37
C SER A 564 -1.69 -34.24 -3.78
N THR A 565 -1.93 -34.09 -2.49
CA THR A 565 -3.01 -34.81 -1.77
C THR A 565 -4.20 -33.92 -1.47
N LYS A 566 -4.07 -32.60 -1.73
CA LYS A 566 -5.06 -31.58 -1.40
C LYS A 566 -5.11 -30.49 -2.45
N ARG A 567 -6.27 -29.89 -2.60
CA ARG A 567 -6.51 -28.70 -3.42
C ARG A 567 -7.40 -27.73 -2.67
N MET A 568 -7.25 -26.44 -2.95
CA MET A 568 -8.18 -25.43 -2.46
C MET A 568 -9.30 -25.25 -3.48
N VAL A 569 -10.51 -25.68 -3.11
CA VAL A 569 -11.70 -25.61 -3.96
C VAL A 569 -12.43 -24.32 -3.69
N LYS A 570 -12.90 -23.68 -4.77
CA LYS A 570 -13.75 -22.50 -4.76
C LYS A 570 -15.21 -22.93 -4.91
N HIS A 571 -16.04 -22.52 -3.97
CA HIS A 571 -17.48 -22.74 -3.93
C HIS A 571 -18.21 -21.42 -4.16
N ASP A 572 -18.96 -21.33 -5.26
CA ASP A 572 -19.74 -20.15 -5.67
C ASP A 572 -21.26 -20.33 -5.41
N ASP A 573 -21.64 -21.31 -4.59
CA ASP A 573 -23.02 -21.70 -4.30
C ASP A 573 -23.60 -21.04 -3.04
N ALA A 574 -22.85 -20.12 -2.43
CA ALA A 574 -23.31 -19.34 -1.29
C ALA A 574 -24.20 -18.17 -1.76
N GLU A 575 -25.48 -18.21 -1.39
CA GLU A 575 -26.45 -17.16 -1.69
C GLU A 575 -26.79 -16.37 -0.43
N TRP A 576 -25.92 -15.41 -0.05
CA TRP A 576 -26.17 -14.57 1.12
C TRP A 576 -25.93 -13.09 0.84
N GLN A 577 -26.98 -12.30 0.99
CA GLN A 577 -26.93 -10.84 0.91
C GLN A 577 -27.67 -10.22 2.08
N VAL A 578 -27.05 -9.24 2.73
CA VAL A 578 -27.59 -8.54 3.89
C VAL A 578 -27.58 -7.05 3.65
N ARG A 579 -28.73 -6.41 3.83
CA ARG A 579 -28.82 -4.95 3.80
C ARG A 579 -28.20 -4.35 5.06
N ILE A 580 -27.20 -3.47 4.91
CA ILE A 580 -26.52 -2.84 6.05
C ILE A 580 -27.08 -1.43 6.29
N LEU A 581 -27.04 -0.56 5.28
CA LEU A 581 -27.47 0.84 5.40
C LEU A 581 -28.67 1.15 4.52
N ASN A 582 -29.66 1.84 5.10
CA ASN A 582 -30.86 2.25 4.39
C ASN A 582 -30.77 3.67 3.78
N GLY A 583 -29.65 4.37 3.97
CA GLY A 583 -29.36 5.68 3.38
C GLY A 583 -30.23 6.83 3.92
N LYS A 584 -30.38 6.93 5.24
CA LYS A 584 -31.09 8.05 5.89
C LYS A 584 -30.13 9.02 6.55
#